data_AF-A0A3P7N9I4-F1
#
_entry.id   AF-A0A3P7N9I4-F1
#
_cell.length_a   1.000
_cell.length_b   1.000
_cell.length_c   1.000
_cell.angle_alpha   90.00
_cell.angle_beta   90.00
_cell.angle_gamma   90.00
#
_symmetry.space_group_name_H-M   'P 1'
#
loop_
_entity.id
_entity.type
_entity.pdbx_description
1 polymer ?
#
loop_
_entity_poly.entity_id
_entity_poly.type
_entity_poly.pdbx_seq_one_letter_code
_entity_poly.pdbx_strand_id
1 'polypeptide(L)'
;MNIRNPYFIVLVALATILFLHFYFHGEVLHHKISFENLFKRALKFNQSRLPDVRIKMVTEQLSTLPSDYGSLSRQSVRIVRELRRLIKNPTLKLEDVHSLHDLATLMLETRLDLMDKISGQSESRRHRLLNLSYRLHDQLQRLQNPPNCDTAQFITTTFPNYCGFGCHAHHMSYVLSVGLALNRTLFIVGDTWKDVFLPITPCPNPLLRHNLTNGQTISWGMSRDVKSRFNPPTLTPEWASALEGLHGNPFAWFRGQLLAFILRIKDEAIKWRLEAQISEMRCEMPSGLFACPVAGIHVRRTDKIQYKEAEFHNLSEYMPQVERFFQRKLMEYQLKTGSNMLPEWTKRKRVFLASDDPSVFEEARRSYLDYEFIGDNKRATSAYDHSVRATLGIYTDFRMLASTDFLSCTMSSNICRMAYEYMLADNRRNSDSTLQAESVDVMYFNVGERKRWWRALVDYRPWNISRNDRVSPIAKKEANFLKADRRQNGPTTDSYPSTFLFEEEVLRIPDHD
;
A
#
# COMPACT_ATOMS: atom_id res chain seq x y z
N MET A 1 63.30 5.02 57.67
CA MET A 1 62.43 4.20 58.53
C MET A 1 60.99 4.33 58.04
N ASN A 2 60.26 3.21 57.98
CA ASN A 2 58.90 3.02 57.43
C ASN A 2 58.73 3.08 55.91
N ILE A 3 59.21 1.99 55.28
CA ILE A 3 58.80 1.49 53.97
C ILE A 3 57.31 1.10 54.06
N ARG A 4 56.42 1.90 53.48
CA ARG A 4 55.02 1.54 53.24
C ARG A 4 54.97 0.68 51.98
N ASN A 5 54.76 -0.62 52.17
CA ASN A 5 54.74 -1.62 51.12
C ASN A 5 53.48 -1.47 50.23
N PRO A 6 53.59 -1.12 48.93
CA PRO A 6 52.45 -0.91 48.03
C PRO A 6 51.66 -2.20 47.74
N TYR A 7 52.18 -3.37 48.12
CA TYR A 7 51.51 -4.65 47.95
C TYR A 7 50.34 -4.87 48.93
N PHE A 8 50.29 -4.16 50.07
CA PHE A 8 49.21 -4.36 51.06
C PHE A 8 47.88 -3.73 50.63
N ILE A 9 47.93 -2.59 49.91
CA ILE A 9 46.73 -1.91 49.40
C ILE A 9 46.11 -2.69 48.23
N VAL A 10 46.94 -3.32 47.41
CA VAL A 10 46.49 -4.18 46.28
C VAL A 10 45.87 -5.49 46.79
N LEU A 11 46.41 -6.07 47.86
CA LEU A 11 45.85 -7.28 48.50
C LEU A 11 44.48 -7.04 49.16
N VAL A 12 44.26 -5.87 49.79
CA VAL A 12 42.96 -5.50 50.38
C VAL A 12 41.92 -5.19 49.29
N ALA A 13 42.33 -4.61 48.15
CA ALA A 13 41.45 -4.36 47.01
C ALA A 13 41.06 -5.66 46.27
N LEU A 14 41.99 -6.63 46.13
CA LEU A 14 41.68 -7.94 45.53
C LEU A 14 40.81 -8.80 46.44
N ALA A 15 41.02 -8.76 47.77
CA ALA A 15 40.20 -9.49 48.72
C ALA A 15 38.75 -8.98 48.77
N THR A 16 38.52 -7.66 48.61
CA THR A 16 37.17 -7.08 48.56
C THR A 16 36.45 -7.38 47.25
N ILE A 17 37.16 -7.44 46.12
CA ILE A 17 36.59 -7.86 44.82
C ILE A 17 36.27 -9.35 44.80
N LEU A 18 37.11 -10.22 45.37
CA LEU A 18 36.83 -11.66 45.51
C LEU A 18 35.68 -11.96 46.48
N PHE A 19 35.55 -11.19 47.57
CA PHE A 19 34.45 -11.33 48.52
C PHE A 19 33.10 -10.90 47.92
N LEU A 20 33.08 -9.80 47.15
CA LEU A 20 31.88 -9.37 46.40
C LEU A 20 31.53 -10.32 45.26
N HIS A 21 32.52 -10.97 44.63
CA HIS A 21 32.26 -11.95 43.58
C HIS A 21 31.75 -13.28 44.12
N PHE A 22 32.19 -13.73 45.30
CA PHE A 22 31.67 -14.94 45.94
C PHE A 22 30.28 -14.75 46.57
N TYR A 23 29.96 -13.55 47.08
CA TYR A 23 28.66 -13.28 47.70
C TYR A 23 27.51 -13.09 46.69
N PHE A 24 27.83 -12.75 45.43
CA PHE A 24 26.83 -12.60 44.36
C PHE A 24 26.75 -13.78 43.39
N HIS A 25 27.56 -14.84 43.56
CA HIS A 25 27.57 -16.00 42.65
C HIS A 25 27.34 -17.36 43.33
N GLY A 26 27.03 -17.41 44.63
CA GLY A 26 26.57 -18.62 45.33
C GLY A 26 25.11 -18.48 45.75
N GLU A 27 24.26 -19.44 45.34
CA GLU A 27 22.79 -19.47 45.43
C GLU A 27 22.09 -18.70 44.30
N VAL A 28 21.50 -19.29 43.26
CA VAL A 28 20.70 -20.52 43.21
C VAL A 28 20.92 -21.21 41.86
N LEU A 29 21.56 -22.38 41.94
CA LEU A 29 21.71 -23.35 40.87
C LEU A 29 20.99 -24.61 41.33
N HIS A 30 19.69 -24.71 41.07
CA HIS A 30 18.95 -25.98 41.12
C HIS A 30 17.71 -25.93 40.21
N HIS A 31 17.94 -26.02 38.89
CA HIS A 31 17.09 -26.83 38.02
C HIS A 31 17.82 -27.13 36.70
N LYS A 32 18.42 -28.33 36.64
CA LYS A 32 18.78 -28.98 35.38
C LYS A 32 17.50 -29.20 34.57
N ILE A 33 17.26 -28.38 33.55
CA ILE A 33 16.32 -28.73 32.47
C ILE A 33 17.18 -29.10 31.26
N SER A 34 17.14 -30.39 30.94
CA SER A 34 17.84 -31.03 29.84
C SER A 34 17.54 -30.37 28.49
N PHE A 35 18.61 -30.08 27.75
CA PHE A 35 18.61 -29.60 26.36
C PHE A 35 17.95 -30.59 25.37
N GLU A 36 17.62 -31.82 25.80
CA GLU A 36 16.88 -32.80 24.98
C GLU A 36 15.37 -32.53 24.88
N ASN A 37 14.80 -31.67 25.74
CA ASN A 37 13.36 -31.34 25.71
C ASN A 37 12.99 -30.18 24.78
N LEU A 38 13.98 -29.41 24.30
CA LEU A 38 13.77 -28.35 23.30
C LEU A 38 13.70 -28.92 21.88
N PHE A 39 14.43 -29.99 21.59
CA PHE A 39 14.40 -30.65 20.27
C PHE A 39 13.28 -31.69 20.11
N LYS A 40 12.77 -32.29 21.19
CA LYS A 40 11.63 -33.22 21.15
C LYS A 40 10.25 -32.56 21.00
N ARG A 41 10.16 -31.22 21.10
CA ARG A 41 8.93 -30.45 20.83
C ARG A 41 8.80 -29.93 19.39
N ALA A 42 9.84 -30.04 18.58
CA ALA A 42 9.83 -29.60 17.17
C ALA A 42 9.51 -30.72 16.16
N LEU A 43 9.32 -31.96 16.61
CA LEU A 43 9.01 -33.13 15.77
C LEU A 43 7.85 -33.91 16.37
N LYS A 44 6.64 -33.37 16.21
CA LYS A 44 5.36 -34.12 16.23
C LYS A 44 4.29 -33.25 15.55
N PHE A 45 4.46 -33.09 14.24
CA PHE A 45 3.39 -32.64 13.35
C PHE A 45 2.38 -33.80 13.28
N ASN A 46 1.24 -33.66 13.95
CA ASN A 46 0.13 -34.59 13.83
C ASN A 46 -1.04 -33.85 13.18
N GLN A 47 -1.36 -34.24 11.94
CA GLN A 47 -2.53 -33.80 11.18
C GLN A 47 -3.79 -34.38 11.82
N SER A 48 -4.33 -33.71 12.84
CA SER A 48 -5.71 -33.88 13.31
C SER A 48 -5.92 -33.07 14.59
N ARG A 49 -6.31 -31.80 14.42
CA ARG A 49 -7.10 -30.98 15.35
C ARG A 49 -7.16 -29.56 14.79
N LEU A 50 -8.23 -29.27 14.04
CA LEU A 50 -8.71 -27.90 13.90
C LEU A 50 -8.91 -27.34 15.32
N PRO A 51 -8.32 -26.20 15.70
CA PRO A 51 -8.67 -25.57 16.95
C PRO A 51 -10.08 -25.00 16.77
N ASP A 52 -11.00 -25.53 17.57
CA ASP A 52 -12.29 -24.94 17.88
C ASP A 52 -12.03 -23.54 18.42
N VAL A 53 -12.10 -22.55 17.53
CA VAL A 53 -11.99 -21.14 17.87
C VAL A 53 -13.23 -20.84 18.70
N ARG A 54 -13.08 -20.90 20.03
CA ARG A 54 -14.05 -20.26 20.92
C ARG A 54 -14.11 -18.80 20.53
N ILE A 55 -15.17 -18.48 19.79
CA ILE A 55 -15.66 -17.14 19.57
C ILE A 55 -15.87 -16.55 20.96
N LYS A 56 -14.89 -15.78 21.45
CA LYS A 56 -15.23 -14.71 22.37
C LYS A 56 -16.08 -13.78 21.53
N MET A 57 -17.40 -13.91 21.67
CA MET A 57 -18.28 -12.79 21.36
C MET A 57 -17.66 -11.61 22.07
N VAL A 58 -17.16 -10.66 21.29
CA VAL A 58 -16.82 -9.34 21.79
C VAL A 58 -18.18 -8.78 22.21
N THR A 59 -18.50 -9.02 23.49
CA THR A 59 -19.59 -8.40 24.19
C THR A 59 -19.46 -6.91 23.96
N GLU A 60 -20.56 -6.31 23.49
CA GLU A 60 -20.80 -4.89 23.30
C GLU A 60 -19.90 -4.01 24.18
N GLN A 61 -18.80 -3.51 23.61
CA GLN A 61 -18.43 -2.13 23.90
C GLN A 61 -19.34 -1.28 23.01
N LEU A 62 -20.56 -1.05 23.49
CA LEU A 62 -21.36 0.10 23.10
C LEU A 62 -20.55 1.33 23.52
N SER A 63 -19.53 1.67 22.74
CA SER A 63 -18.85 2.95 22.88
C SER A 63 -19.92 4.00 22.63
N THR A 64 -20.19 4.80 23.65
CA THR A 64 -21.03 6.00 23.57
C THR A 64 -20.28 7.02 22.70
N LEU A 65 -20.11 6.72 21.42
CA LEU A 65 -19.78 7.71 20.41
C LEU A 65 -20.90 8.75 20.45
N PRO A 66 -20.60 10.05 20.56
CA PRO A 66 -21.62 11.10 20.54
C PRO A 66 -22.50 11.07 19.28
N SER A 67 -22.04 10.39 18.22
CA SER A 67 -22.76 10.18 16.98
C SER A 67 -23.07 8.69 16.73
N ASP A 68 -24.36 8.34 16.70
CA ASP A 68 -24.83 7.05 16.21
C ASP A 68 -24.95 7.03 14.67
N TYR A 69 -24.94 5.83 14.08
CA TYR A 69 -25.04 5.63 12.62
C TYR A 69 -26.28 6.32 12.03
N GLY A 70 -27.42 6.25 12.70
CA GLY A 70 -28.68 6.84 12.22
C GLY A 70 -28.62 8.37 12.16
N SER A 71 -27.99 9.00 13.14
CA SER A 71 -27.74 10.44 13.17
C SER A 71 -26.83 10.87 12.03
N LEU A 72 -25.69 10.19 11.85
CA LEU A 72 -24.75 10.47 10.74
C LEU A 72 -25.45 10.34 9.39
N SER A 73 -26.20 9.25 9.18
CA SER A 73 -26.95 9.01 7.95
C SER A 73 -27.95 10.13 7.64
N ARG A 74 -28.79 10.50 8.62
CA ARG A 74 -29.77 11.60 8.43
C ARG A 74 -29.09 12.94 8.17
N GLN A 75 -27.96 13.22 8.82
CA GLN A 75 -27.19 14.44 8.59
C GLN A 75 -26.57 14.46 7.19
N SER A 76 -25.99 13.36 6.72
CA SER A 76 -25.46 13.24 5.36
C SER A 76 -26.54 13.53 4.31
N VAL A 77 -27.75 12.97 4.47
CA VAL A 77 -28.88 13.26 3.57
C VAL A 77 -29.29 14.74 3.63
N ARG A 78 -29.28 15.37 4.81
CA ARG A 78 -29.55 16.81 4.95
C ARG A 78 -28.51 17.64 4.21
N ILE A 79 -27.21 17.33 4.37
CA ILE A 79 -26.11 18.02 3.68
C ILE A 79 -26.33 17.99 2.16
N VAL A 80 -26.64 16.82 1.59
CA VAL A 80 -26.91 16.69 0.14
C VAL A 80 -28.11 17.55 -0.30
N ARG A 81 -29.17 17.61 0.51
CA ARG A 81 -30.35 18.45 0.21
C ARG A 81 -30.01 19.95 0.28
N GLU A 82 -29.20 20.36 1.24
CA GLU A 82 -28.77 21.75 1.38
C GLU A 82 -27.77 22.17 0.30
N LEU A 83 -26.84 21.31 -0.10
CA LEU A 83 -25.93 21.55 -1.24
C LEU A 83 -26.71 21.91 -2.52
N ARG A 84 -27.81 21.19 -2.77
CA ARG A 84 -28.69 21.49 -3.91
C ARG A 84 -29.37 22.86 -3.80
N ARG A 85 -29.69 23.33 -2.59
CA ARG A 85 -30.29 24.64 -2.32
C ARG A 85 -29.26 25.75 -2.39
N LEU A 86 -28.06 25.50 -1.87
CA LEU A 86 -26.93 26.42 -1.84
C LEU A 86 -26.60 26.96 -3.24
N ILE A 87 -26.49 26.06 -4.23
CA ILE A 87 -26.20 26.41 -5.63
C ILE A 87 -27.27 27.32 -6.24
N LYS A 88 -28.51 27.28 -5.72
CA LYS A 88 -29.65 28.05 -6.23
C LYS A 88 -29.92 29.33 -5.45
N ASN A 89 -29.15 29.63 -4.41
CA ASN A 89 -29.44 30.76 -3.53
C ASN A 89 -28.92 32.07 -4.15
N PRO A 90 -29.80 33.01 -4.57
CA PRO A 90 -29.37 34.25 -5.20
C PRO A 90 -28.80 35.27 -4.20
N THR A 91 -28.96 35.06 -2.89
CA THR A 91 -28.54 36.02 -1.86
C THR A 91 -27.11 35.83 -1.39
N LEU A 92 -26.49 34.68 -1.68
CA LEU A 92 -25.13 34.39 -1.27
C LEU A 92 -24.13 34.86 -2.32
N LYS A 93 -23.00 35.39 -1.87
CA LYS A 93 -21.89 35.69 -2.76
C LYS A 93 -21.24 34.39 -3.21
N LEU A 94 -20.60 34.42 -4.38
CA LEU A 94 -19.95 33.25 -4.95
C LEU A 94 -18.88 32.64 -4.01
N GLU A 95 -18.12 33.49 -3.31
CA GLU A 95 -17.10 33.08 -2.33
C GLU A 95 -17.71 32.31 -1.15
N ASP A 96 -18.86 32.78 -0.64
CA ASP A 96 -19.59 32.10 0.44
C ASP A 96 -20.14 30.76 -0.03
N VAL A 97 -20.64 30.69 -1.28
CA VAL A 97 -21.11 29.44 -1.90
C VAL A 97 -19.97 28.43 -2.01
N HIS A 98 -18.79 28.84 -2.47
CA HIS A 98 -17.62 27.95 -2.56
C HIS A 98 -17.19 27.45 -1.17
N SER A 99 -17.09 28.36 -0.19
CA SER A 99 -16.66 28.00 1.18
C SER A 99 -17.64 27.02 1.85
N LEU A 100 -18.95 27.27 1.71
CA LEU A 100 -19.99 26.38 2.24
C LEU A 100 -20.06 25.05 1.50
N HIS A 101 -19.82 25.05 0.19
CA HIS A 101 -19.73 23.83 -0.61
C HIS A 101 -18.57 22.96 -0.13
N ASP A 102 -17.38 23.54 0.06
CA ASP A 102 -16.19 22.81 0.49
C ASP A 102 -16.36 22.23 1.88
N LEU A 103 -16.92 23.02 2.82
CA LEU A 103 -17.26 22.52 4.14
C LEU A 103 -18.30 21.39 4.08
N ALA A 104 -19.35 21.53 3.28
CA ALA A 104 -20.41 20.54 3.15
C ALA A 104 -19.89 19.22 2.55
N THR A 105 -19.04 19.27 1.52
CA THR A 105 -18.43 18.07 0.93
C THR A 105 -17.49 17.38 1.92
N LEU A 106 -16.66 18.15 2.64
CA LEU A 106 -15.79 17.64 3.70
C LEU A 106 -16.59 16.94 4.81
N MET A 107 -17.67 17.58 5.24
CA MET A 107 -18.59 17.06 6.26
C MET A 107 -19.31 15.80 5.82
N LEU A 108 -19.69 15.72 4.54
CA LEU A 108 -20.36 14.56 3.97
C LEU A 108 -19.40 13.37 3.89
N GLU A 109 -18.22 13.57 3.30
CA GLU A 109 -17.18 12.55 3.14
C GLU A 109 -16.78 11.95 4.49
N THR A 110 -16.47 12.81 5.47
CA THR A 110 -16.09 12.37 6.83
C THR A 110 -17.20 11.54 7.50
N ARG A 111 -18.47 11.91 7.32
CA ARG A 111 -19.60 11.17 7.89
C ARG A 111 -19.79 9.81 7.23
N LEU A 112 -19.61 9.72 5.92
CA LEU A 112 -19.69 8.44 5.20
C LEU A 112 -18.60 7.48 5.67
N ASP A 113 -17.37 7.96 5.86
CA ASP A 113 -16.28 7.15 6.42
C ASP A 113 -16.59 6.67 7.84
N LEU A 114 -17.11 7.56 8.68
CA LEU A 114 -17.50 7.21 10.05
C LEU A 114 -18.64 6.18 10.07
N MET A 115 -19.61 6.29 9.16
CA MET A 115 -20.70 5.32 9.02
C MET A 115 -20.17 3.93 8.67
N ASP A 116 -19.19 3.82 7.75
CA ASP A 116 -18.55 2.53 7.40
C ASP A 116 -17.82 1.92 8.61
N LYS A 117 -17.16 2.75 9.43
CA LYS A 117 -16.45 2.31 10.64
C LYS A 117 -17.41 1.88 11.76
N ILE A 118 -18.39 2.72 12.11
CA ILE A 118 -19.31 2.49 13.24
C ILE A 118 -20.27 1.33 12.94
N SER A 119 -20.63 1.10 11.68
CA SER A 119 -21.43 -0.07 11.30
C SER A 119 -20.67 -1.40 11.37
N GLY A 120 -19.35 -1.39 11.63
CA GLY A 120 -18.50 -2.58 11.64
C GLY A 120 -18.19 -3.15 10.25
N GLN A 121 -18.73 -2.56 9.18
CA GLN A 121 -18.49 -3.01 7.81
C GLN A 121 -17.04 -2.83 7.38
N SER A 122 -16.41 -1.72 7.79
CA SER A 122 -14.99 -1.48 7.52
C SER A 122 -14.11 -2.59 8.10
N GLU A 123 -14.33 -2.99 9.35
CA GLU A 123 -13.57 -4.08 9.98
C GLU A 123 -13.91 -5.45 9.38
N SER A 124 -15.18 -5.71 9.05
CA SER A 124 -15.58 -6.96 8.36
C SER A 124 -14.89 -7.10 7.00
N ARG A 125 -14.87 -6.01 6.20
CA ARG A 125 -14.17 -5.93 4.91
C ARG A 125 -12.67 -6.19 5.09
N ARG A 126 -12.04 -5.56 6.09
CA ARG A 126 -10.61 -5.75 6.42
C ARG A 126 -10.28 -7.21 6.71
N HIS A 127 -11.05 -7.89 7.55
CA HIS A 127 -10.81 -9.31 7.88
C HIS A 127 -10.98 -10.23 6.67
N ARG A 128 -11.98 -9.98 5.81
CA ARG A 128 -12.18 -10.74 4.57
C ARG A 128 -10.99 -10.58 3.62
N LEU A 129 -10.52 -9.35 3.42
CA LEU A 129 -9.35 -9.06 2.59
C LEU A 129 -8.07 -9.68 3.18
N LEU A 130 -7.89 -9.63 4.50
CA LEU A 130 -6.76 -10.28 5.18
C LEU A 130 -6.76 -11.81 4.99
N ASN A 131 -7.92 -12.45 5.03
CA ASN A 131 -8.02 -13.88 4.74
C ASN A 131 -7.69 -14.20 3.28
N LEU A 132 -8.13 -13.34 2.35
CA LEU A 132 -7.77 -13.45 0.94
C LEU A 132 -6.28 -13.26 0.71
N SER A 133 -5.61 -12.35 1.42
CA SER A 133 -4.16 -12.18 1.30
C SER A 133 -3.40 -13.42 1.76
N TYR A 134 -3.79 -14.04 2.89
CA TYR A 134 -3.20 -15.30 3.33
C TYR A 134 -3.37 -16.43 2.31
N ARG A 135 -4.56 -16.54 1.71
CA ARG A 135 -4.83 -17.53 0.65
C ARG A 135 -3.94 -17.30 -0.58
N LEU A 136 -3.79 -16.05 -1.04
CA LEU A 136 -2.93 -15.74 -2.19
C LEU A 136 -1.47 -16.04 -1.89
N HIS A 137 -0.97 -15.62 -0.72
CA HIS A 137 0.41 -15.86 -0.32
C HIS A 137 0.71 -17.36 -0.19
N ASP A 138 -0.23 -18.17 0.31
CA ASP A 138 -0.09 -19.63 0.36
C ASP A 138 -0.06 -20.26 -1.04
N GLN A 139 -0.94 -19.81 -1.96
CA GLN A 139 -0.90 -20.24 -3.37
C GLN A 139 0.45 -19.91 -4.03
N LEU A 140 0.95 -18.67 -3.86
CA LEU A 140 2.24 -18.24 -4.39
C LEU A 140 3.40 -19.04 -3.77
N GLN A 141 3.35 -19.30 -2.47
CA GLN A 141 4.38 -20.10 -1.79
C GLN A 141 4.43 -21.52 -2.36
N ARG A 142 3.28 -22.17 -2.56
CA ARG A 142 3.23 -23.51 -3.16
C ARG A 142 3.69 -23.51 -4.62
N LEU A 143 3.24 -22.53 -5.42
CA LEU A 143 3.63 -22.39 -6.82
C LEU A 143 5.14 -22.19 -6.99
N GLN A 144 5.74 -21.38 -6.11
CA GLN A 144 7.15 -21.02 -6.21
C GLN A 144 8.12 -22.01 -5.57
N ASN A 145 7.61 -22.96 -4.78
CA ASN A 145 8.41 -23.99 -4.10
C ASN A 145 7.90 -25.39 -4.51
N PRO A 146 8.06 -25.77 -5.79
CA PRO A 146 7.64 -27.09 -6.24
C PRO A 146 8.45 -28.18 -5.52
N PRO A 147 7.84 -29.33 -5.20
CA PRO A 147 8.53 -30.41 -4.47
C PRO A 147 9.68 -31.02 -5.26
N ASN A 148 9.60 -31.01 -6.60
CA ASN A 148 10.67 -31.42 -7.48
C ASN A 148 10.87 -30.36 -8.57
N CYS A 149 12.01 -29.66 -8.52
CA CYS A 149 12.35 -28.65 -9.52
C CYS A 149 12.51 -29.27 -10.91
N ASP A 150 13.00 -30.50 -11.04
CA ASP A 150 13.32 -31.13 -12.33
C ASP A 150 12.08 -31.37 -13.19
N THR A 151 10.93 -31.65 -12.56
CA THR A 151 9.65 -31.88 -13.24
C THR A 151 8.76 -30.64 -13.26
N ALA A 152 9.11 -29.57 -12.54
CA ALA A 152 8.30 -28.36 -12.50
C ALA A 152 8.25 -27.64 -13.85
N GLN A 153 7.14 -26.96 -14.11
CA GLN A 153 6.99 -26.09 -15.27
C GLN A 153 7.34 -24.65 -14.89
N PHE A 154 8.11 -23.99 -15.74
CA PHE A 154 8.64 -22.66 -15.48
C PHE A 154 8.11 -21.61 -16.44
N ILE A 155 8.01 -20.39 -15.94
CA ILE A 155 7.95 -19.16 -16.70
C ILE A 155 9.19 -18.33 -16.36
N THR A 156 9.93 -17.91 -17.38
CA THR A 156 11.18 -17.17 -17.21
C THR A 156 11.06 -15.75 -17.74
N THR A 157 11.73 -14.82 -17.10
CA THR A 157 11.88 -13.45 -17.60
C THR A 157 13.22 -12.85 -17.18
N THR A 158 13.58 -11.71 -17.76
CA THR A 158 14.78 -10.93 -17.44
C THR A 158 14.40 -9.51 -17.00
N PHE A 159 15.35 -8.80 -16.39
CA PHE A 159 15.21 -7.37 -16.13
C PHE A 159 15.50 -6.55 -17.39
N PRO A 160 14.58 -5.71 -17.87
CA PRO A 160 14.84 -4.79 -18.96
C PRO A 160 15.88 -3.73 -18.56
N ASN A 161 16.89 -3.51 -19.41
CA ASN A 161 18.03 -2.62 -19.10
C ASN A 161 17.67 -1.13 -19.04
N TYR A 162 16.51 -0.72 -19.57
CA TYR A 162 16.05 0.67 -19.63
C TYR A 162 15.03 1.01 -18.53
N CYS A 163 14.88 0.15 -17.52
CA CYS A 163 13.86 0.29 -16.50
C CYS A 163 14.47 0.46 -15.11
N GLY A 164 13.91 1.39 -14.32
CA GLY A 164 14.23 1.55 -12.91
C GLY A 164 13.48 0.58 -11.99
N PHE A 165 13.76 0.68 -10.68
CA PHE A 165 13.21 -0.21 -9.63
C PHE A 165 11.70 -0.48 -9.75
N GLY A 166 10.89 0.58 -9.91
CA GLY A 166 9.44 0.41 -9.97
C GLY A 166 8.93 -0.23 -11.27
N CYS A 167 9.62 -0.03 -12.39
CA CYS A 167 9.30 -0.76 -13.63
C CYS A 167 9.62 -2.25 -13.47
N HIS A 168 10.78 -2.58 -12.89
CA HIS A 168 11.18 -3.95 -12.60
C HIS A 168 10.18 -4.67 -11.69
N ALA A 169 9.73 -4.03 -10.61
CA ALA A 169 8.76 -4.60 -9.69
C ALA A 169 7.42 -4.93 -10.36
N HIS A 170 6.90 -4.00 -11.17
CA HIS A 170 5.65 -4.22 -11.92
C HIS A 170 5.78 -5.30 -13.02
N HIS A 171 6.95 -5.39 -13.65
CA HIS A 171 7.23 -6.46 -14.61
C HIS A 171 7.25 -7.82 -13.91
N MET A 172 7.95 -7.94 -12.79
CA MET A 172 7.98 -9.18 -12.00
C MET A 172 6.59 -9.57 -11.51
N SER A 173 5.79 -8.61 -11.01
CA SER A 173 4.43 -8.89 -10.56
C SER A 173 3.53 -9.33 -11.70
N TYR A 174 3.68 -8.75 -12.90
CA TYR A 174 2.98 -9.20 -14.10
C TYR A 174 3.36 -10.64 -14.50
N VAL A 175 4.66 -10.96 -14.58
CA VAL A 175 5.05 -12.32 -14.96
C VAL A 175 4.67 -13.34 -13.87
N LEU A 176 4.71 -12.95 -12.58
CA LEU A 176 4.22 -13.78 -11.49
C LEU A 176 2.71 -14.03 -11.59
N SER A 177 1.91 -13.03 -11.98
CA SER A 177 0.47 -13.21 -12.18
C SER A 177 0.17 -14.15 -13.35
N VAL A 178 0.95 -14.06 -14.44
CA VAL A 178 0.85 -14.98 -15.59
C VAL A 178 1.25 -16.39 -15.16
N GLY A 179 2.34 -16.54 -14.40
CA GLY A 179 2.77 -17.81 -13.82
C GLY A 179 1.70 -18.45 -12.95
N LEU A 180 1.05 -17.66 -12.08
CA LEU A 180 -0.07 -18.13 -11.27
C LEU A 180 -1.25 -18.62 -12.12
N ALA A 181 -1.63 -17.87 -13.16
CA ALA A 181 -2.72 -18.26 -14.05
C ALA A 181 -2.41 -19.52 -14.89
N LEU A 182 -1.13 -19.74 -15.23
CA LEU A 182 -0.68 -20.88 -16.02
C LEU A 182 -0.14 -22.05 -15.19
N ASN A 183 -0.18 -21.94 -13.85
CA ASN A 183 0.43 -22.90 -12.93
C ASN A 183 1.92 -23.19 -13.23
N ARG A 184 2.70 -22.12 -13.44
CA ARG A 184 4.15 -22.17 -13.72
C ARG A 184 4.96 -21.39 -12.69
N THR A 185 6.02 -22.00 -12.19
CA THR A 185 6.98 -21.37 -11.27
C THR A 185 7.75 -20.27 -12.00
N LEU A 186 7.73 -19.06 -11.46
CA LEU A 186 8.52 -17.94 -11.96
C LEU A 186 10.00 -18.13 -11.60
N PHE A 187 10.87 -18.02 -12.60
CA PHE A 187 12.32 -17.89 -12.44
C PHE A 187 12.83 -16.61 -13.13
N ILE A 188 13.60 -15.79 -12.42
CA ILE A 188 14.19 -14.56 -12.97
C ILE A 188 15.63 -14.82 -13.38
N VAL A 189 15.89 -14.65 -14.67
CA VAL A 189 17.23 -14.80 -15.23
C VAL A 189 18.00 -13.50 -15.01
N GLY A 190 19.16 -13.60 -14.35
CA GLY A 190 20.00 -12.45 -14.04
C GLY A 190 19.40 -11.56 -12.96
N ASP A 191 18.83 -12.16 -11.91
CA ASP A 191 18.23 -11.43 -10.79
C ASP A 191 19.23 -10.46 -10.11
N THR A 192 19.08 -9.17 -10.37
CA THR A 192 19.90 -8.08 -9.81
C THR A 192 19.53 -7.76 -8.35
N TRP A 193 18.45 -8.35 -7.84
CA TRP A 193 17.88 -8.06 -6.52
C TRP A 193 18.20 -9.11 -5.46
N LYS A 194 18.90 -10.18 -5.83
CA LYS A 194 19.29 -11.32 -4.99
C LYS A 194 20.06 -10.96 -3.69
N ASP A 195 20.68 -9.78 -3.67
CA ASP A 195 21.48 -9.31 -2.53
C ASP A 195 20.63 -8.51 -1.52
N VAL A 196 19.41 -8.11 -1.90
CA VAL A 196 18.48 -7.31 -1.06
C VAL A 196 17.26 -8.13 -0.63
N PHE A 197 16.67 -8.85 -1.58
CA PHE A 197 15.43 -9.59 -1.38
C PHE A 197 15.66 -11.11 -1.39
N LEU A 198 14.73 -11.84 -0.78
CA LEU A 198 14.71 -13.30 -0.85
C LEU A 198 14.45 -13.76 -2.29
N PRO A 199 15.07 -14.86 -2.73
CA PRO A 199 14.82 -15.40 -4.06
C PRO A 199 13.34 -15.76 -4.21
N ILE A 200 12.79 -15.53 -5.41
CA ILE A 200 11.37 -15.83 -5.68
C ILE A 200 11.11 -17.33 -5.65
N THR A 201 12.08 -18.15 -6.08
CA THR A 201 12.04 -19.61 -6.02
C THR A 201 13.40 -20.15 -5.57
N PRO A 202 13.44 -21.26 -4.80
CA PRO A 202 14.69 -21.95 -4.48
C PRO A 202 15.20 -22.82 -5.65
N CYS A 203 14.42 -23.01 -6.72
CA CYS A 203 14.83 -23.86 -7.84
C CYS A 203 16.02 -23.27 -8.61
N PRO A 204 16.93 -24.13 -9.10
CA PRO A 204 18.04 -23.70 -9.95
C PRO A 204 17.53 -23.21 -11.32
N ASN A 205 18.39 -22.48 -12.04
CA ASN A 205 18.06 -21.93 -13.36
C ASN A 205 17.58 -23.03 -14.31
N PRO A 206 16.30 -23.01 -14.73
CA PRO A 206 15.76 -24.05 -15.59
C PRO A 206 16.39 -24.06 -16.99
N LEU A 207 16.97 -22.94 -17.44
CA LEU A 207 17.61 -22.81 -18.75
C LEU A 207 18.97 -23.52 -18.84
N LEU A 208 19.56 -23.91 -17.70
CA LEU A 208 20.85 -24.63 -17.66
C LEU A 208 20.67 -26.17 -17.65
N ARG A 209 19.44 -26.67 -17.76
CA ARG A 209 19.16 -28.10 -17.72
C ARG A 209 19.56 -28.77 -19.03
N HIS A 210 20.24 -29.91 -18.93
CA HIS A 210 20.68 -30.70 -20.08
C HIS A 210 19.52 -31.28 -20.92
N ASN A 211 18.38 -31.58 -20.28
CA ASN A 211 17.19 -32.14 -20.94
C ASN A 211 15.98 -31.20 -20.79
N LEU A 212 15.96 -30.10 -21.56
CA LEU A 212 14.79 -29.23 -21.65
C LEU A 212 13.70 -29.91 -22.49
N THR A 213 12.60 -30.33 -21.86
CA THR A 213 11.42 -30.78 -22.63
C THR A 213 10.68 -29.58 -23.21
N ASN A 214 10.27 -29.67 -24.47
CA ASN A 214 9.54 -28.59 -25.15
C ASN A 214 8.27 -28.23 -24.36
N GLY A 215 8.09 -26.94 -24.07
CA GLY A 215 6.94 -26.42 -23.32
C GLY A 215 7.07 -26.49 -21.79
N GLN A 216 8.12 -27.10 -21.24
CA GLN A 216 8.37 -27.08 -19.79
C GLN A 216 8.74 -25.69 -19.28
N THR A 217 9.49 -24.93 -20.09
CA THR A 217 9.88 -23.54 -19.80
C THR A 217 9.35 -22.63 -20.88
N ILE A 218 8.67 -21.55 -20.50
CA ILE A 218 8.24 -20.49 -21.41
C ILE A 218 8.91 -19.17 -21.04
N SER A 219 9.28 -18.36 -22.03
CA SER A 219 9.80 -17.00 -21.79
C SER A 219 8.69 -15.97 -21.93
N TRP A 220 8.65 -14.99 -21.04
CA TRP A 220 7.63 -13.94 -21.04
C TRP A 220 8.24 -12.54 -20.95
N GLY A 221 7.80 -11.66 -21.85
CA GLY A 221 8.25 -10.27 -21.93
C GLY A 221 7.36 -9.31 -21.12
N MET A 222 7.68 -8.02 -21.19
CA MET A 222 6.88 -6.98 -20.55
C MET A 222 5.47 -6.89 -21.16
N SER A 223 4.51 -6.46 -20.33
CA SER A 223 3.12 -6.26 -20.74
C SER A 223 2.95 -5.27 -21.90
N ARG A 224 3.84 -4.27 -22.03
CA ARG A 224 3.80 -3.32 -23.15
C ARG A 224 4.19 -3.94 -24.50
N ASP A 225 5.01 -4.98 -24.48
CA ASP A 225 5.56 -5.63 -25.67
C ASP A 225 4.76 -6.90 -26.03
N VAL A 226 4.27 -7.61 -25.02
CA VAL A 226 3.47 -8.83 -25.17
C VAL A 226 1.99 -8.49 -25.00
N LYS A 227 1.26 -8.43 -26.12
CA LYS A 227 -0.21 -8.35 -26.08
C LYS A 227 -0.78 -9.74 -25.81
N SER A 228 -1.38 -9.91 -24.65
CA SER A 228 -1.95 -11.18 -24.20
C SER A 228 -3.27 -10.96 -23.46
N ARG A 229 -4.09 -12.03 -23.34
CA ARG A 229 -5.26 -12.05 -22.48
C ARG A 229 -4.94 -11.91 -20.98
N PHE A 230 -3.69 -12.11 -20.60
CA PHE A 230 -3.20 -11.95 -19.21
C PHE A 230 -2.77 -10.53 -18.87
N ASN A 231 -2.77 -9.60 -19.84
CA ASN A 231 -2.38 -8.22 -19.58
C ASN A 231 -3.28 -7.58 -18.52
N PRO A 232 -2.72 -6.77 -17.61
CA PRO A 232 -3.48 -6.02 -16.60
C PRO A 232 -4.67 -5.25 -17.19
N PRO A 233 -5.72 -4.94 -16.42
CA PRO A 233 -5.96 -5.34 -15.04
C PRO A 233 -6.71 -6.68 -14.93
N THR A 234 -6.37 -7.70 -15.75
CA THR A 234 -7.09 -8.99 -15.73
C THR A 234 -6.77 -9.80 -14.48
N LEU A 235 -7.82 -10.36 -13.86
CA LEU A 235 -7.74 -11.33 -12.77
C LEU A 235 -8.23 -12.70 -13.23
N THR A 236 -7.77 -13.78 -12.59
CA THR A 236 -8.42 -15.09 -12.77
C THR A 236 -9.88 -15.01 -12.31
N PRO A 237 -10.81 -15.81 -12.86
CA PRO A 237 -12.21 -15.78 -12.44
C PRO A 237 -12.42 -15.95 -10.93
N GLU A 238 -11.59 -16.78 -10.28
CA GLU A 238 -11.55 -16.95 -8.82
C GLU A 238 -11.26 -15.63 -8.09
N TRP A 239 -10.16 -14.96 -8.45
CA TRP A 239 -9.74 -13.72 -7.78
C TRP A 239 -10.64 -12.54 -8.13
N ALA A 240 -11.15 -12.46 -9.36
CA ALA A 240 -12.13 -11.47 -9.75
C ALA A 240 -13.39 -11.59 -8.88
N SER A 241 -13.96 -12.80 -8.77
CA SER A 241 -15.20 -13.02 -8.00
C SER A 241 -15.00 -12.84 -6.49
N ALA A 242 -13.80 -13.12 -5.97
CA ALA A 242 -13.49 -12.93 -4.56
C ALA A 242 -13.38 -11.45 -4.15
N LEU A 243 -12.95 -10.59 -5.08
CA LEU A 243 -12.67 -9.17 -4.82
C LEU A 243 -13.75 -8.21 -5.35
N GLU A 244 -14.54 -8.64 -6.34
CA GLU A 244 -15.63 -7.85 -6.91
C GLU A 244 -16.66 -7.48 -5.82
N GLY A 245 -16.95 -6.18 -5.70
CA GLY A 245 -17.79 -5.63 -4.64
C GLY A 245 -17.19 -5.64 -3.23
N LEU A 246 -16.03 -6.27 -3.02
CA LEU A 246 -15.32 -6.26 -1.73
C LEU A 246 -14.28 -5.14 -1.62
N HIS A 247 -13.62 -4.78 -2.73
CA HIS A 247 -12.57 -3.78 -2.77
C HIS A 247 -12.78 -2.80 -3.93
N GLY A 248 -12.57 -1.50 -3.70
CA GLY A 248 -12.79 -0.44 -4.69
C GLY A 248 -11.86 -0.51 -5.91
N ASN A 249 -10.66 -1.09 -5.76
CA ASN A 249 -9.76 -1.41 -6.87
C ASN A 249 -9.19 -2.84 -6.75
N PRO A 250 -9.89 -3.88 -7.25
CA PRO A 250 -9.49 -5.28 -7.09
C PRO A 250 -8.12 -5.63 -7.65
N PHE A 251 -7.78 -5.10 -8.84
CA PHE A 251 -6.50 -5.43 -9.48
C PHE A 251 -5.31 -4.80 -8.76
N ALA A 252 -5.42 -3.54 -8.32
CA ALA A 252 -4.35 -2.88 -7.58
C ALA A 252 -4.08 -3.58 -6.24
N TRP A 253 -5.15 -4.02 -5.54
CA TRP A 253 -5.02 -4.85 -4.35
C TRP A 253 -4.27 -6.16 -4.63
N PHE A 254 -4.69 -6.88 -5.68
CA PHE A 254 -4.07 -8.16 -6.07
C PHE A 254 -2.60 -7.98 -6.42
N ARG A 255 -2.26 -6.97 -7.23
CA ARG A 255 -0.89 -6.64 -7.57
C ARG A 255 -0.06 -6.25 -6.33
N GLY A 256 -0.65 -5.51 -5.39
CA GLY A 256 0.00 -5.19 -4.12
C GLY A 256 0.43 -6.42 -3.32
N GLN A 257 -0.39 -7.48 -3.30
CA GLN A 257 -0.01 -8.76 -2.69
C GLN A 257 1.15 -9.44 -3.43
N LEU A 258 1.16 -9.39 -4.77
CA LEU A 258 2.29 -9.90 -5.57
C LEU A 258 3.58 -9.14 -5.26
N LEU A 259 3.51 -7.81 -5.15
CA LEU A 259 4.65 -6.98 -4.74
C LEU A 259 5.14 -7.34 -3.34
N ALA A 260 4.24 -7.58 -2.39
CA ALA A 260 4.59 -8.03 -1.04
C ALA A 260 5.28 -9.40 -1.02
N PHE A 261 4.94 -10.29 -1.94
CA PHE A 261 5.62 -11.58 -2.12
C PHE A 261 7.00 -11.43 -2.77
N ILE A 262 7.13 -10.57 -3.77
CA ILE A 262 8.38 -10.35 -4.52
C ILE A 262 9.42 -9.62 -3.67
N LEU A 263 9.00 -8.59 -2.94
CA LEU A 263 9.88 -7.66 -2.23
C LEU A 263 10.12 -8.09 -0.77
N ARG A 264 10.23 -9.40 -0.52
CA ARG A 264 10.54 -9.92 0.82
C ARG A 264 12.00 -9.65 1.14
N ILE A 265 12.26 -8.70 2.04
CA ILE A 265 13.62 -8.36 2.47
C ILE A 265 14.31 -9.57 3.10
N LYS A 266 15.57 -9.78 2.70
CA LYS A 266 16.42 -10.86 3.20
C LYS A 266 16.99 -10.58 4.59
N ASP A 267 17.36 -9.33 4.85
CA ASP A 267 18.00 -8.89 6.10
C ASP A 267 16.96 -8.47 7.15
N GLU A 268 16.87 -9.24 8.24
CA GLU A 268 15.94 -8.97 9.33
C GLU A 268 16.24 -7.65 10.09
N ALA A 269 17.49 -7.21 10.14
CA ALA A 269 17.83 -5.93 10.78
C ALA A 269 17.32 -4.74 9.96
N ILE A 270 17.41 -4.82 8.63
CA ILE A 270 16.83 -3.82 7.72
C ILE A 270 15.30 -3.78 7.88
N LYS A 271 14.66 -4.94 7.90
CA LYS A 271 13.22 -5.06 8.10
C LYS A 271 12.77 -4.49 9.45
N TRP A 272 13.47 -4.82 10.54
CA TRP A 272 13.19 -4.26 11.86
C TRP A 272 13.34 -2.74 11.89
N ARG A 273 14.42 -2.22 11.29
CA ARG A 273 14.65 -0.77 11.21
C ARG A 273 13.54 -0.06 10.45
N LEU A 274 13.09 -0.63 9.32
CA LEU A 274 11.98 -0.07 8.55
C LEU A 274 10.68 -0.04 9.35
N GLU A 275 10.31 -1.13 10.02
CA GLU A 275 9.10 -1.16 10.84
C GLU A 275 9.20 -0.16 12.01
N ALA A 276 10.37 -0.03 12.65
CA ALA A 276 10.59 0.99 13.69
C ALA A 276 10.39 2.42 13.16
N GLN A 277 10.89 2.73 11.95
CA GLN A 277 10.68 4.03 11.31
C GLN A 277 9.20 4.27 10.97
N ILE A 278 8.47 3.24 10.53
CA ILE A 278 7.03 3.32 10.27
C ILE A 278 6.26 3.61 11.57
N SER A 279 6.58 2.90 12.65
CA SER A 279 5.96 3.08 13.97
C SER A 279 6.22 4.49 14.53
N GLU A 280 7.46 4.98 14.42
CA GLU A 280 7.84 6.33 14.84
C GLU A 280 7.08 7.41 14.06
N MET A 281 7.04 7.28 12.72
CA MET A 281 6.32 8.18 11.84
C MET A 281 4.85 8.32 12.26
N ARG A 282 4.19 7.19 12.54
CA ARG A 282 2.75 7.10 12.86
C ARG A 282 2.41 7.35 14.34
N CYS A 283 3.37 7.75 15.16
CA CYS A 283 3.19 7.93 16.60
C CYS A 283 2.53 6.69 17.25
N GLU A 284 3.04 5.49 16.97
CA GLU A 284 2.48 4.27 17.55
C GLU A 284 2.62 4.30 19.08
N MET A 285 1.49 4.18 19.77
CA MET A 285 1.44 4.13 21.23
C MET A 285 1.75 2.72 21.74
N PRO A 286 2.17 2.54 23.01
CA PRO A 286 2.38 1.21 23.61
C PRO A 286 1.15 0.27 23.53
N SER A 287 -0.05 0.81 23.36
CA SER A 287 -1.29 0.08 23.12
C SER A 287 -1.45 -0.46 21.69
N GLY A 288 -0.53 -0.16 20.78
CA GLY A 288 -0.62 -0.46 19.34
C GLY A 288 -1.57 0.48 18.57
N LEU A 289 -2.11 1.51 19.24
CA LEU A 289 -2.94 2.53 18.59
C LEU A 289 -2.05 3.63 18.00
N PHE A 290 -2.28 3.97 16.74
CA PHE A 290 -1.59 5.08 16.07
C PHE A 290 -2.22 6.41 16.49
N ALA A 291 -1.42 7.31 17.09
CA ALA A 291 -1.93 8.52 17.73
C ALA A 291 -2.02 9.75 16.79
N CYS A 292 -1.35 9.73 15.64
CA CYS A 292 -1.29 10.88 14.75
C CYS A 292 -1.55 10.50 13.28
N PRO A 293 -2.37 11.29 12.55
CA PRO A 293 -2.54 11.10 11.11
C PRO A 293 -1.28 11.52 10.36
N VAL A 294 -0.89 10.75 9.35
CA VAL A 294 0.28 11.01 8.50
C VAL A 294 -0.13 11.01 7.04
N ALA A 295 0.18 12.09 6.32
CA ALA A 295 0.08 12.13 4.86
C ALA A 295 1.42 11.75 4.21
N GLY A 296 1.37 11.13 3.04
CA GLY A 296 2.53 10.83 2.21
C GLY A 296 2.52 11.70 0.97
N ILE A 297 3.69 12.22 0.59
CA ILE A 297 3.91 12.93 -0.66
C ILE A 297 5.07 12.27 -1.40
N HIS A 298 4.83 11.93 -2.67
CA HIS A 298 5.89 11.51 -3.58
C HIS A 298 6.02 12.48 -4.74
N VAL A 299 7.09 13.29 -4.71
CA VAL A 299 7.44 14.22 -5.79
C VAL A 299 8.49 13.57 -6.69
N ARG A 300 8.26 13.59 -8.00
CA ARG A 300 9.18 13.01 -8.99
C ARG A 300 9.60 14.09 -10.00
N ARG A 301 10.90 14.40 -10.10
CA ARG A 301 11.43 15.47 -10.95
C ARG A 301 12.55 15.02 -11.90
N THR A 302 13.65 14.44 -11.41
CA THR A 302 14.95 14.54 -12.11
C THR A 302 15.08 13.69 -13.37
N ASP A 303 14.70 12.41 -13.37
CA ASP A 303 14.85 11.54 -14.56
C ASP A 303 13.64 11.62 -15.52
N LYS A 304 12.43 11.69 -14.99
CA LYS A 304 11.18 11.64 -15.76
C LYS A 304 10.94 12.90 -16.60
N ILE A 305 11.42 14.06 -16.14
CA ILE A 305 11.34 15.32 -16.90
C ILE A 305 12.39 15.35 -18.01
N GLN A 306 13.61 14.87 -17.74
CA GLN A 306 14.70 14.83 -18.74
C GLN A 306 14.35 13.93 -19.94
N TYR A 307 13.60 12.84 -19.72
CA TYR A 307 13.15 11.92 -20.78
C TYR A 307 11.70 12.14 -21.25
N LYS A 308 11.04 13.26 -20.87
CA LYS A 308 9.65 13.62 -21.25
C LYS A 308 8.57 12.60 -20.87
N GLU A 309 8.81 11.80 -19.84
CA GLU A 309 7.86 10.78 -19.37
C GLU A 309 6.84 11.33 -18.35
N ALA A 310 7.09 12.50 -17.75
CA ALA A 310 6.16 13.21 -16.88
C ALA A 310 6.37 14.74 -16.98
N GLU A 311 5.35 15.51 -16.59
CA GLU A 311 5.41 16.96 -16.46
C GLU A 311 6.04 17.36 -15.11
N PHE A 312 6.66 18.55 -15.06
CA PHE A 312 7.12 19.12 -13.79
C PHE A 312 5.90 19.55 -12.97
N HIS A 313 5.84 19.12 -11.72
CA HIS A 313 4.81 19.53 -10.77
C HIS A 313 5.46 20.19 -9.54
N ASN A 314 4.98 21.38 -9.18
CA ASN A 314 5.42 22.09 -7.96
C ASN A 314 4.90 21.36 -6.72
N LEU A 315 5.59 21.48 -5.58
CA LEU A 315 5.09 20.89 -4.32
C LEU A 315 3.70 21.44 -3.96
N SER A 316 3.43 22.69 -4.30
CA SER A 316 2.14 23.36 -4.08
C SER A 316 0.96 22.70 -4.79
N GLU A 317 1.18 21.89 -5.83
CA GLU A 317 0.12 21.12 -6.49
C GLU A 317 -0.31 19.88 -5.67
N TYR A 318 0.57 19.38 -4.79
CA TYR A 318 0.31 18.19 -3.96
C TYR A 318 -0.37 18.53 -2.63
N MET A 319 -0.17 19.75 -2.14
CA MET A 319 -0.56 20.17 -0.80
C MET A 319 -2.06 20.41 -0.58
N PRO A 320 -2.88 20.82 -1.57
CA PRO A 320 -4.32 21.01 -1.36
C PRO A 320 -5.03 19.74 -0.89
N GLN A 321 -4.75 18.58 -1.50
CA GLN A 321 -5.32 17.30 -1.07
C GLN A 321 -4.77 16.83 0.29
N VAL A 322 -3.52 17.19 0.62
CA VAL A 322 -2.93 16.91 1.94
C VAL A 322 -3.61 17.75 3.03
N GLU A 323 -3.86 19.04 2.78
CA GLU A 323 -4.59 19.90 3.69
C GLU A 323 -6.03 19.38 3.87
N ARG A 324 -6.72 19.02 2.78
CA ARG A 324 -8.05 18.42 2.84
C ARG A 324 -8.07 17.14 3.68
N PHE A 325 -7.06 16.28 3.56
CA PHE A 325 -6.90 15.10 4.40
C PHE A 325 -6.82 15.45 5.89
N PHE A 326 -5.99 16.43 6.28
CA PHE A 326 -5.89 16.83 7.69
C PHE A 326 -7.18 17.48 8.21
N GLN A 327 -7.88 18.26 7.38
CA GLN A 327 -9.20 18.80 7.71
C GLN A 327 -10.22 17.68 7.96
N ARG A 328 -10.23 16.62 7.14
CA ARG A 328 -11.06 15.43 7.36
C ARG A 328 -10.73 14.75 8.68
N LYS A 329 -9.44 14.58 9.00
CA LYS A 329 -9.01 13.96 10.26
C LYS A 329 -9.40 14.77 11.48
N LEU A 330 -9.36 16.09 11.39
CA LEU A 330 -9.83 16.97 12.46
C LEU A 330 -11.35 16.83 12.66
N MET A 331 -12.11 16.86 11.57
CA MET A 331 -13.57 16.65 11.60
C MET A 331 -13.92 15.26 12.15
N GLU A 332 -13.20 14.22 11.73
CA GLU A 332 -13.36 12.85 12.23
C GLU A 332 -13.17 12.80 13.76
N TYR A 333 -12.11 13.45 14.26
CA TYR A 333 -11.84 13.55 15.69
C TYR A 333 -12.96 14.27 16.44
N GLN A 334 -13.42 15.43 15.95
CA GLN A 334 -14.48 16.21 16.57
C GLN A 334 -15.81 15.43 16.64
N LEU A 335 -16.19 14.75 15.55
CA LEU A 335 -17.42 13.95 15.50
C LEU A 335 -17.37 12.71 16.41
N LYS A 336 -16.19 12.12 16.60
CA LYS A 336 -16.00 10.96 17.49
C LYS A 336 -15.94 11.32 18.95
N THR A 337 -15.33 12.45 19.29
CA THR A 337 -15.08 12.84 20.69
C THR A 337 -16.13 13.81 21.22
N GLY A 338 -16.84 14.52 20.35
CA GLY A 338 -17.69 15.65 20.74
C GLY A 338 -16.91 16.83 21.31
N SER A 339 -15.57 16.79 21.24
CA SER A 339 -14.70 17.79 21.83
C SER A 339 -14.38 18.90 20.84
N ASN A 340 -14.42 20.13 21.33
CA ASN A 340 -13.92 21.31 20.61
C ASN A 340 -12.41 21.53 20.84
N MET A 341 -11.78 20.74 21.72
CA MET A 341 -10.34 20.82 21.96
C MET A 341 -9.58 20.24 20.76
N LEU A 342 -8.67 21.02 20.19
CA LEU A 342 -7.85 20.57 19.07
C LEU A 342 -6.87 19.49 19.53
N PRO A 343 -6.73 18.38 18.78
CA PRO A 343 -5.77 17.34 19.11
C PRO A 343 -4.34 17.82 18.87
N GLU A 344 -3.38 17.35 19.67
CA GLU A 344 -1.98 17.83 19.64
C GLU A 344 -1.33 17.81 18.24
N TRP A 345 -1.68 16.84 17.40
CA TRP A 345 -1.15 16.73 16.04
C TRP A 345 -1.52 17.90 15.12
N THR A 346 -2.52 18.73 15.46
CA THR A 346 -2.85 19.93 14.65
C THR A 346 -1.81 21.03 14.77
N LYS A 347 -1.01 21.04 15.84
CA LYS A 347 0.09 22.02 16.01
C LYS A 347 1.22 21.77 15.03
N ARG A 348 1.38 20.51 14.59
CA ARG A 348 2.45 20.10 13.69
C ARG A 348 2.02 18.88 12.87
N LYS A 349 1.48 19.13 11.68
CA LYS A 349 0.94 18.10 10.78
C LYS A 349 2.07 17.30 10.14
N ARG A 350 2.08 15.97 10.28
CA ARG A 350 3.20 15.13 9.80
C ARG A 350 3.02 14.68 8.36
N VAL A 351 4.03 14.93 7.54
CA VAL A 351 4.07 14.52 6.14
C VAL A 351 5.33 13.72 5.87
N PHE A 352 5.18 12.48 5.41
CA PHE A 352 6.29 11.75 4.84
C PHE A 352 6.54 12.22 3.41
N LEU A 353 7.74 12.68 3.10
CA LEU A 353 8.14 13.21 1.80
C LEU A 353 9.22 12.32 1.19
N ALA A 354 8.92 11.76 0.02
CA ALA A 354 9.88 11.08 -0.83
C ALA A 354 10.07 11.87 -2.13
N SER A 355 11.32 12.03 -2.55
CA SER A 355 11.66 12.73 -3.78
C SER A 355 13.01 12.27 -4.31
N ASP A 356 13.15 12.29 -5.63
CA ASP A 356 14.42 12.12 -6.35
C ASP A 356 15.16 13.45 -6.58
N ASP A 357 14.56 14.55 -6.15
CA ASP A 357 15.14 15.88 -6.10
C ASP A 357 15.29 16.31 -4.64
N PRO A 358 16.52 16.43 -4.12
CA PRO A 358 16.77 16.81 -2.73
C PRO A 358 16.33 18.25 -2.41
N SER A 359 16.18 19.14 -3.41
CA SER A 359 15.76 20.53 -3.19
C SER A 359 14.31 20.65 -2.71
N VAL A 360 13.46 19.66 -3.04
CA VAL A 360 12.05 19.61 -2.60
C VAL A 360 11.93 19.62 -1.08
N PHE A 361 12.89 19.02 -0.37
CA PHE A 361 12.88 18.99 1.10
C PHE A 361 13.11 20.38 1.71
N GLU A 362 13.94 21.21 1.07
CA GLU A 362 14.17 22.59 1.50
C GLU A 362 12.97 23.47 1.16
N GLU A 363 12.40 23.32 -0.04
CA GLU A 363 11.15 23.97 -0.47
C GLU A 363 10.02 23.69 0.53
N ALA A 364 9.81 22.42 0.88
CA ALA A 364 8.77 22.00 1.81
C ALA A 364 8.89 22.68 3.19
N ARG A 365 10.09 22.66 3.78
CA ARG A 365 10.35 23.24 5.11
C ARG A 365 10.22 24.76 5.12
N ARG A 366 10.51 25.44 4.00
CA ARG A 366 10.40 26.91 3.91
C ARG A 366 8.95 27.35 3.67
N SER A 367 8.22 26.64 2.83
CA SER A 367 6.89 27.05 2.37
C SER A 367 5.74 26.60 3.29
N TYR A 368 5.94 25.57 4.11
CA TYR A 368 4.88 24.97 4.92
C TYR A 368 5.33 24.79 6.39
N LEU A 369 5.36 25.89 7.14
CA LEU A 369 5.90 25.94 8.51
C LEU A 369 5.06 25.16 9.54
N ASP A 370 3.76 25.00 9.30
CA ASP A 370 2.84 24.25 10.18
C ASP A 370 2.97 22.72 10.02
N TYR A 371 3.86 22.28 9.12
CA TYR A 371 4.06 20.89 8.75
C TYR A 371 5.44 20.37 9.20
N GLU A 372 5.47 19.12 9.64
CA GLU A 372 6.71 18.37 9.87
C GLU A 372 6.93 17.40 8.71
N PHE A 373 7.93 17.71 7.88
CA PHE A 373 8.34 16.83 6.78
C PHE A 373 9.37 15.80 7.25
N ILE A 374 8.96 14.53 7.21
CA ILE A 374 9.76 13.36 7.52
C ILE A 374 10.28 12.79 6.20
N GLY A 375 11.58 12.57 6.10
CA GLY A 375 12.19 11.95 4.92
C GLY A 375 13.70 12.19 4.89
N ASP A 376 14.39 11.51 3.98
CA ASP A 376 15.84 11.55 3.88
C ASP A 376 16.27 12.00 2.49
N ASN A 377 16.74 13.24 2.40
CA ASN A 377 17.24 13.78 1.14
C ASN A 377 18.48 13.04 0.61
N LYS A 378 19.17 12.24 1.43
CA LYS A 378 20.31 11.42 0.99
C LYS A 378 19.88 10.17 0.22
N ARG A 379 18.58 9.83 0.24
CA ARG A 379 18.00 8.77 -0.58
C ARG A 379 17.53 9.25 -1.95
N ALA A 380 17.49 10.56 -2.17
CA ALA A 380 17.19 11.17 -3.47
C ALA A 380 18.28 10.78 -4.48
N THR A 381 18.01 9.70 -5.21
CA THR A 381 18.94 9.07 -6.16
C THR A 381 18.19 8.76 -7.45
N SER A 382 18.94 8.61 -8.54
CA SER A 382 18.37 8.24 -9.84
C SER A 382 17.69 6.87 -9.77
N ALA A 383 16.52 6.71 -10.41
CA ALA A 383 15.87 5.39 -10.47
C ALA A 383 16.62 4.38 -11.35
N TYR A 384 17.65 4.81 -12.08
CA TYR A 384 18.55 3.94 -12.85
C TYR A 384 19.78 3.50 -12.03
N ASP A 385 19.92 3.96 -10.79
CA ASP A 385 20.93 3.42 -9.88
C ASP A 385 20.41 2.08 -9.30
N HIS A 386 21.00 0.99 -9.80
CA HIS A 386 20.67 -0.38 -9.39
C HIS A 386 21.59 -0.92 -8.29
N SER A 387 22.36 -0.05 -7.62
CA SER A 387 23.17 -0.47 -6.47
C SER A 387 22.28 -0.99 -5.32
N VAL A 388 22.85 -1.85 -4.48
CA VAL A 388 22.20 -2.34 -3.25
C VAL A 388 21.71 -1.17 -2.38
N ARG A 389 22.54 -0.12 -2.26
CA ARG A 389 22.21 1.08 -1.50
C ARG A 389 21.01 1.83 -2.08
N ALA A 390 21.00 2.09 -3.39
CA ALA A 390 19.88 2.79 -4.03
C ALA A 390 18.59 1.96 -3.98
N THR A 391 18.69 0.65 -4.21
CA THR A 391 17.57 -0.29 -4.11
C THR A 391 16.95 -0.28 -2.71
N LEU A 392 17.76 -0.34 -1.66
CA LEU A 392 17.30 -0.24 -0.26
C LEU A 392 16.70 1.13 0.04
N GLY A 393 17.28 2.20 -0.50
CA GLY A 393 16.78 3.56 -0.34
C GLY A 393 15.37 3.72 -0.91
N ILE A 394 15.20 3.36 -2.19
CA ILE A 394 13.90 3.42 -2.87
C ILE A 394 12.88 2.50 -2.21
N TYR A 395 13.27 1.27 -1.83
CA TYR A 395 12.38 0.36 -1.11
C TYR A 395 11.90 0.95 0.22
N THR A 396 12.79 1.60 0.96
CA THR A 396 12.45 2.29 2.22
C THR A 396 11.43 3.39 1.98
N ASP A 397 11.68 4.28 1.01
CA ASP A 397 10.76 5.38 0.70
C ASP A 397 9.39 4.87 0.23
N PHE A 398 9.37 3.87 -0.65
CA PHE A 398 8.15 3.20 -1.09
C PHE A 398 7.35 2.60 0.08
N ARG A 399 8.01 1.87 0.98
CA ARG A 399 7.32 1.23 2.13
C ARG A 399 6.80 2.25 3.14
N MET A 400 7.54 3.32 3.36
CA MET A 400 7.11 4.45 4.20
C MET A 400 5.90 5.16 3.58
N LEU A 401 5.92 5.46 2.28
CA LEU A 401 4.76 6.01 1.54
C LEU A 401 3.53 5.10 1.64
N ALA A 402 3.70 3.79 1.43
CA ALA A 402 2.60 2.82 1.52
C ALA A 402 2.01 2.70 2.93
N SER A 403 2.72 3.22 3.95
CA SER A 403 2.35 3.15 5.36
C SER A 403 1.82 4.48 5.90
N THR A 404 1.58 5.48 5.05
CA THR A 404 0.84 6.70 5.42
C THR A 404 -0.67 6.45 5.40
N ASP A 405 -1.46 7.35 5.99
CA ASP A 405 -2.93 7.28 6.00
C ASP A 405 -3.57 7.85 4.75
N PHE A 406 -2.79 8.61 3.98
CA PHE A 406 -3.18 9.25 2.72
C PHE A 406 -1.95 9.45 1.84
N LEU A 407 -2.10 9.35 0.52
CA LEU A 407 -1.01 9.48 -0.45
C LEU A 407 -1.33 10.53 -1.52
N SER A 408 -0.51 11.57 -1.61
CA SER A 408 -0.55 12.58 -2.66
C SER A 408 0.66 12.42 -3.59
N CYS A 409 0.44 12.20 -4.88
CA CYS A 409 1.55 11.87 -5.77
C CYS A 409 1.28 12.13 -7.25
N THR A 410 2.21 11.71 -8.10
CA THR A 410 2.03 11.51 -9.54
C THR A 410 1.87 10.02 -9.85
N MET A 411 0.69 9.59 -10.30
CA MET A 411 0.47 8.19 -10.72
C MET A 411 1.16 7.86 -12.04
N SER A 412 1.78 8.81 -12.76
CA SER A 412 2.74 8.48 -13.84
C SER A 412 4.00 7.77 -13.30
N SER A 413 4.36 8.03 -12.04
CA SER A 413 5.47 7.36 -11.36
C SER A 413 5.14 5.92 -10.98
N ASN A 414 6.01 4.98 -11.38
CA ASN A 414 5.91 3.60 -10.91
C ASN A 414 5.98 3.50 -9.38
N ILE A 415 6.79 4.32 -8.73
CA ILE A 415 6.96 4.29 -7.26
C ILE A 415 5.66 4.68 -6.55
N CYS A 416 4.95 5.69 -7.05
CA CYS A 416 3.66 6.02 -6.45
C CYS A 416 2.63 4.89 -6.64
N ARG A 417 2.51 4.35 -7.85
CA ARG A 417 1.58 3.23 -8.11
C ARG A 417 1.88 2.03 -7.22
N MET A 418 3.16 1.71 -7.02
CA MET A 418 3.56 0.67 -6.07
C MET A 418 3.11 1.02 -4.64
N ALA A 419 3.38 2.24 -4.17
CA ALA A 419 3.00 2.67 -2.82
C ALA A 419 1.49 2.56 -2.61
N TYR A 420 0.70 2.98 -3.59
CA TYR A 420 -0.75 2.81 -3.62
C TYR A 420 -1.16 1.33 -3.58
N GLU A 421 -0.65 0.51 -4.51
CA GLU A 421 -0.94 -0.93 -4.57
C GLU A 421 -0.63 -1.65 -3.25
N TYR A 422 0.51 -1.33 -2.63
CA TYR A 422 0.90 -1.93 -1.35
C TYR A 422 0.06 -1.41 -0.18
N MET A 423 -0.31 -0.12 -0.18
CA MET A 423 -1.24 0.45 0.81
C MET A 423 -2.58 -0.30 0.80
N LEU A 424 -3.10 -0.62 -0.38
CA LEU A 424 -4.33 -1.41 -0.53
C LEU A 424 -4.17 -2.84 -0.02
N ALA A 425 -3.01 -3.45 -0.27
CA ALA A 425 -2.71 -4.82 0.12
C ALA A 425 -2.40 -5.02 1.62
N ASP A 426 -2.02 -3.97 2.35
CA ASP A 426 -1.69 -4.07 3.79
C ASP A 426 -2.94 -4.10 4.68
N ASN A 427 -3.71 -5.18 4.60
CA ASN A 427 -4.95 -5.33 5.37
C ASN A 427 -4.76 -5.67 6.85
N ARG A 428 -3.51 -5.73 7.31
CA ARG A 428 -3.22 -5.71 8.75
C ARG A 428 -3.55 -4.35 9.35
N ARG A 429 -3.41 -3.29 8.54
CA ARG A 429 -3.64 -1.90 8.94
C ARG A 429 -4.88 -1.31 8.26
N ASN A 430 -5.08 -1.60 6.98
CA ASN A 430 -6.05 -0.93 6.14
C ASN A 430 -7.26 -1.82 5.80
N SER A 431 -8.47 -1.26 5.81
CA SER A 431 -9.63 -1.92 5.20
C SER A 431 -9.56 -1.75 3.68
N ASP A 432 -10.48 -1.01 3.09
CA ASP A 432 -10.39 -0.51 1.72
C ASP A 432 -9.91 0.94 1.73
N SER A 433 -8.65 1.14 1.32
CA SER A 433 -8.02 2.46 1.22
C SER A 433 -8.00 2.99 -0.21
N THR A 434 -8.88 2.49 -1.10
CA THR A 434 -8.94 2.89 -2.53
C THR A 434 -9.03 4.40 -2.69
N LEU A 435 -9.75 5.09 -1.81
CA LEU A 435 -9.97 6.54 -1.81
C LEU A 435 -8.98 7.33 -0.91
N GLN A 436 -7.89 6.71 -0.47
CA GLN A 436 -6.86 7.37 0.35
C GLN A 436 -5.62 7.74 -0.47
N ALA A 437 -5.78 7.91 -1.78
CA ALA A 437 -4.72 8.42 -2.64
C ALA A 437 -5.30 9.36 -3.69
N GLU A 438 -4.56 10.43 -3.98
CA GLU A 438 -4.90 11.43 -4.98
C GLU A 438 -3.70 11.73 -5.86
N SER A 439 -3.96 11.86 -7.15
CA SER A 439 -2.94 12.04 -8.18
C SER A 439 -3.03 13.41 -8.82
N VAL A 440 -1.91 14.13 -8.92
CA VAL A 440 -1.87 15.47 -9.57
C VAL A 440 -1.79 15.41 -11.10
N ASP A 441 -1.57 14.22 -11.68
CA ASP A 441 -1.31 14.05 -13.12
C ASP A 441 -2.28 13.12 -13.86
N VAL A 442 -2.29 11.82 -13.57
CA VAL A 442 -3.12 10.82 -14.26
C VAL A 442 -3.81 9.93 -13.25
N MET A 443 -4.90 9.29 -13.65
CA MET A 443 -5.53 8.25 -12.84
C MET A 443 -4.59 7.04 -12.68
N TYR A 444 -4.84 6.19 -11.68
CA TYR A 444 -4.15 4.91 -11.57
C TYR A 444 -4.32 4.08 -12.85
N PHE A 445 -3.21 3.57 -13.39
CA PHE A 445 -3.19 2.76 -14.62
C PHE A 445 -2.07 1.71 -14.57
N ASN A 446 -2.16 0.73 -15.46
CA ASN A 446 -1.15 -0.29 -15.63
C ASN A 446 -0.45 -0.16 -16.99
N VAL A 447 0.87 -0.28 -17.00
CA VAL A 447 1.63 -0.28 -18.25
C VAL A 447 1.25 -1.52 -19.07
N GLY A 448 0.92 -1.32 -20.35
CA GLY A 448 0.46 -2.39 -21.24
C GLY A 448 -0.93 -2.92 -20.90
N GLU A 449 -1.77 -2.13 -20.23
CA GLU A 449 -3.11 -2.56 -19.84
C GLU A 449 -4.03 -2.82 -21.03
N ARG A 450 -4.92 -3.78 -20.84
CA ARG A 450 -6.08 -3.97 -21.70
C ARG A 450 -7.04 -2.80 -21.50
N LYS A 451 -7.82 -2.54 -22.54
CA LYS A 451 -8.88 -1.54 -22.50
C LYS A 451 -9.81 -1.78 -21.30
N ARG A 452 -9.89 -0.78 -20.43
CA ARG A 452 -10.76 -0.76 -19.24
C ARG A 452 -12.16 -0.35 -19.66
N TRP A 453 -13.17 -0.95 -19.04
CA TRP A 453 -14.58 -0.66 -19.34
C TRP A 453 -15.29 -0.19 -18.11
N TRP A 454 -16.00 0.92 -18.24
CA TRP A 454 -16.78 1.56 -17.21
C TRP A 454 -18.24 1.51 -17.64
N ARG A 455 -19.09 0.95 -16.79
CA ARG A 455 -20.50 0.70 -17.07
C ARG A 455 -21.35 1.79 -16.44
N ALA A 456 -22.24 2.39 -17.23
CA ALA A 456 -23.18 3.39 -16.75
C ALA A 456 -24.16 2.79 -15.75
N LEU A 457 -24.31 3.42 -14.59
CA LEU A 457 -25.16 2.97 -13.50
C LEU A 457 -26.63 3.34 -13.71
N VAL A 458 -26.87 4.47 -14.39
CA VAL A 458 -28.20 5.08 -14.60
C VAL A 458 -28.31 5.69 -15.99
N ASP A 459 -29.55 5.92 -16.43
CA ASP A 459 -29.82 6.74 -17.61
C ASP A 459 -29.52 8.22 -17.32
N TYR A 460 -28.81 8.89 -18.23
CA TYR A 460 -28.56 10.32 -18.16
C TYR A 460 -28.79 10.99 -19.53
N ARG A 461 -30.04 11.44 -19.72
CA ARG A 461 -30.53 12.03 -20.98
C ARG A 461 -29.70 13.21 -21.51
N PRO A 462 -29.20 14.16 -20.70
CA PRO A 462 -28.44 15.30 -21.23
C PRO A 462 -27.21 14.92 -22.04
N TRP A 463 -26.62 13.75 -21.78
CA TRP A 463 -25.51 13.19 -22.57
C TRP A 463 -25.89 11.94 -23.35
N ASN A 464 -27.19 11.70 -23.51
CA ASN A 464 -27.75 10.52 -24.17
C ASN A 464 -27.22 9.20 -23.59
N ILE A 465 -26.82 9.13 -22.31
CA ILE A 465 -26.26 7.91 -21.70
C ILE A 465 -27.41 7.02 -21.27
N SER A 466 -27.36 5.74 -21.66
CA SER A 466 -28.29 4.72 -21.17
C SER A 466 -27.61 3.85 -20.11
N ARG A 467 -28.39 3.31 -19.17
CA ARG A 467 -27.92 2.34 -18.19
C ARG A 467 -27.25 1.17 -18.91
N ASN A 468 -26.12 0.74 -18.38
CA ASN A 468 -25.22 -0.28 -18.94
C ASN A 468 -24.46 0.12 -20.22
N ASP A 469 -24.57 1.36 -20.70
CA ASP A 469 -23.63 1.86 -21.70
C ASP A 469 -22.20 1.71 -21.19
N ARG A 470 -21.29 1.30 -22.07
CA ARG A 470 -19.87 1.11 -21.76
C ARG A 470 -19.05 2.25 -22.35
N VAL A 471 -18.22 2.84 -21.49
CA VAL A 471 -17.23 3.84 -21.87
C VAL A 471 -15.84 3.35 -21.46
N SER A 472 -14.81 3.82 -22.15
CA SER A 472 -13.43 3.57 -21.76
C SER A 472 -12.76 4.89 -21.42
N PRO A 473 -12.17 5.03 -20.23
CA PRO A 473 -11.41 6.23 -19.90
C PRO A 473 -10.23 6.39 -20.87
N ILE A 474 -10.02 7.62 -21.34
CA ILE A 474 -8.84 8.05 -22.08
C ILE A 474 -7.93 8.70 -21.05
N ALA A 475 -6.83 8.03 -20.72
CA ALA A 475 -5.95 8.42 -19.62
C ALA A 475 -5.35 9.83 -19.79
N LYS A 476 -5.99 10.86 -19.22
CA LYS A 476 -5.38 12.13 -18.78
C LYS A 476 -6.26 12.79 -17.70
N LYS A 477 -5.64 13.08 -16.54
CA LYS A 477 -6.18 13.67 -15.30
C LYS A 477 -7.51 13.07 -14.83
N GLU A 478 -7.58 12.65 -13.57
CA GLU A 478 -8.84 12.69 -12.80
C GLU A 478 -9.20 14.16 -12.60
N ALA A 479 -9.48 14.88 -13.69
CA ALA A 479 -10.25 16.10 -13.61
C ALA A 479 -11.68 15.69 -13.26
N ASN A 480 -12.47 16.63 -12.76
CA ASN A 480 -13.89 16.49 -12.36
C ASN A 480 -14.81 15.75 -13.37
N PHE A 481 -14.31 15.47 -14.59
CA PHE A 481 -14.96 14.73 -15.66
C PHE A 481 -14.03 13.66 -16.23
N LEU A 482 -14.59 12.46 -16.45
CA LEU A 482 -13.92 11.37 -17.14
C LEU A 482 -13.79 11.75 -18.62
N LYS A 483 -12.59 11.90 -19.16
CA LYS A 483 -12.43 11.91 -20.61
C LYS A 483 -12.61 10.48 -21.09
N ALA A 484 -13.61 10.20 -21.93
CA ALA A 484 -13.91 8.83 -22.34
C ALA A 484 -14.25 8.71 -23.83
N ASP A 485 -13.76 7.61 -24.41
CA ASP A 485 -14.21 7.13 -25.72
C ASP A 485 -15.52 6.36 -25.52
N ARG A 486 -16.61 6.91 -26.06
CA ARG A 486 -17.90 6.25 -26.04
C ARG A 486 -17.99 5.23 -27.17
N ARG A 487 -18.50 4.03 -26.87
CA ARG A 487 -18.85 3.05 -27.91
C ARG A 487 -20.34 2.72 -27.84
N GLN A 488 -21.11 3.31 -28.75
CA GLN A 488 -22.45 2.83 -29.10
C GLN A 488 -22.59 3.07 -30.61
N ASN A 489 -22.65 2.00 -31.42
CA ASN A 489 -22.99 1.95 -32.86
C ASN A 489 -22.97 3.30 -33.62
N GLY A 490 -21.80 3.95 -33.73
CA GLY A 490 -21.66 5.30 -34.28
C GLY A 490 -20.24 5.85 -34.11
N PRO A 491 -19.93 7.02 -34.72
CA PRO A 491 -18.59 7.60 -34.70
C PRO A 491 -18.14 7.97 -33.28
N THR A 492 -16.86 7.74 -33.00
CA THR A 492 -16.20 8.13 -31.73
C THR A 492 -16.21 9.65 -31.59
N THR A 493 -16.92 10.16 -30.59
CA THR A 493 -16.85 11.56 -30.16
C THR A 493 -16.24 11.62 -28.76
N ASP A 494 -15.19 12.42 -28.59
CA ASP A 494 -14.63 12.76 -27.27
C ASP A 494 -15.77 13.28 -26.38
N SER A 495 -15.97 12.65 -25.23
CA SER A 495 -16.98 13.07 -24.24
C SER A 495 -16.35 13.21 -22.86
N TYR A 496 -16.88 14.14 -22.07
CA TYR A 496 -16.42 14.43 -20.71
C TYR A 496 -17.51 14.10 -19.68
N PRO A 497 -18.00 12.85 -19.59
CA PRO A 497 -19.04 12.57 -18.63
C PRO A 497 -18.49 12.54 -17.19
N SER A 498 -19.30 12.91 -16.20
CA SER A 498 -18.94 12.83 -14.79
C SER A 498 -18.70 11.38 -14.35
N THR A 499 -17.61 11.16 -13.61
CA THR A 499 -17.15 9.85 -13.14
C THR A 499 -18.19 9.11 -12.29
N PHE A 500 -18.95 9.83 -11.46
CA PHE A 500 -19.96 9.24 -10.56
C PHE A 500 -21.13 8.53 -11.28
N LEU A 501 -21.28 8.71 -12.60
CA LEU A 501 -22.29 8.02 -13.40
C LEU A 501 -21.92 6.58 -13.74
N PHE A 502 -20.68 6.19 -13.51
CA PHE A 502 -20.12 4.92 -13.96
C PHE A 502 -19.47 4.15 -12.83
N GLU A 503 -19.33 2.85 -13.05
CA GLU A 503 -18.55 1.94 -12.23
C GLU A 503 -17.62 1.15 -13.14
N GLU A 504 -16.37 0.97 -12.72
CA GLU A 504 -15.42 0.16 -13.46
C GLU A 504 -15.77 -1.33 -13.38
N GLU A 505 -15.75 -2.01 -14.54
CA GLU A 505 -15.95 -3.45 -14.61
C GLU A 505 -14.67 -4.22 -14.24
N VAL A 506 -14.80 -5.22 -13.37
CA VAL A 506 -13.69 -6.12 -13.02
C VAL A 506 -13.38 -7.04 -14.20
N LEU A 507 -12.19 -6.83 -14.79
CA LEU A 507 -11.77 -7.57 -15.98
C LEU A 507 -11.26 -8.98 -15.60
N ARG A 508 -11.83 -9.99 -16.24
CA ARG A 508 -11.47 -11.40 -16.04
C ARG A 508 -10.60 -11.91 -17.19
N ILE A 509 -9.70 -12.84 -16.89
CA ILE A 509 -9.01 -13.64 -17.91
C ILE A 509 -10.09 -14.47 -18.63
N PRO A 510 -10.25 -14.37 -19.95
CA PRO A 510 -11.19 -15.19 -20.72
C PRO A 510 -10.87 -16.68 -20.59
N ASP A 511 -11.88 -17.54 -20.54
CA ASP A 511 -11.71 -18.99 -20.43
C ASP A 511 -11.04 -19.62 -21.68
N HIS A 512 -11.20 -18.98 -22.85
CA HIS A 512 -10.59 -19.38 -24.12
C HIS A 512 -10.00 -18.17 -24.86
N ASP A 513 -9.03 -18.42 -25.74
CA ASP A 513 -8.37 -17.40 -26.57
C ASP A 513 -9.27 -16.91 -27.72
#